data_AF-A0A4D4NAT0-F1
#
_entry.id   AF-A0A4D4NAT0-F1
#
_cell.length_a   1.000
_cell.length_b   1.000
_cell.length_c   1.000
_cell.angle_alpha   90.00
_cell.angle_beta   90.00
_cell.angle_gamma   90.00
#
_symmetry.space_group_name_H-M   'P 1'
#
loop_
_entity.id
_entity.type
_entity.pdbx_description
1 polymer ?
#
loop_
_entity_poly.entity_id
_entity_poly.type
_entity_poly.pdbx_seq_one_letter_code
_entity_poly.pdbx_strand_id
1 'polypeptide(L)'
;MNGKTMPVTAAWKIEDDAPCPARHGHPGEKSVDAVDSQTIAPGDWAGLYNIALTVAERALQECRPTPIAMGGPEGAEVIPEGMAGFAWVSFPDAGTEFVQWLLHTGHASESQPVARISAPTFDLESAAAWAEAMADVLQAAGHPCSGVQELD
;
A
#
# COMPACT_ATOMS: atom_id res chain seq x y z
N MET A 1 -49.44 0.97 -2.62
CA MET A 1 -48.03 0.95 -2.17
C MET A 1 -47.95 0.05 -0.94
N ASN A 2 -47.36 -1.15 -1.06
CA ASN A 2 -47.14 -2.08 0.05
C ASN A 2 -45.76 -2.72 -0.16
N GLY A 3 -44.72 -2.15 0.45
CA GLY A 3 -43.37 -2.71 0.45
C GLY A 3 -43.24 -3.72 1.57
N LYS A 4 -43.24 -5.02 1.24
CA LYS A 4 -42.92 -6.11 2.17
C LYS A 4 -41.41 -6.19 2.35
N THR A 5 -40.92 -5.91 3.55
CA THR A 5 -39.55 -6.18 3.96
C THR A 5 -39.44 -7.64 4.41
N MET A 6 -38.50 -8.41 3.83
CA MET A 6 -38.15 -9.76 4.29
C MET A 6 -36.83 -9.73 5.06
N PRO A 7 -36.74 -10.37 6.25
CA PRO A 7 -35.46 -10.58 6.91
C PRO A 7 -34.72 -11.75 6.26
N VAL A 8 -33.49 -11.51 5.81
CA VAL A 8 -32.59 -12.57 5.35
C VAL A 8 -31.74 -13.02 6.54
N THR A 9 -32.03 -14.19 7.08
CA THR A 9 -31.19 -14.87 8.06
C THR A 9 -30.30 -15.85 7.31
N ALA A 10 -29.01 -15.56 7.17
CA ALA A 10 -28.05 -16.52 6.65
C ALA A 10 -27.52 -17.37 7.82
N ALA A 11 -27.98 -18.62 7.90
CA ALA A 11 -27.39 -19.64 8.75
C ALA A 11 -26.47 -20.51 7.89
N TRP A 12 -25.17 -20.52 8.20
CA TRP A 12 -24.22 -21.42 7.55
C TRP A 12 -24.20 -22.75 8.33
N LYS A 13 -24.63 -23.83 7.66
CA LYS A 13 -24.49 -25.22 8.10
C LYS A 13 -23.05 -25.64 7.86
N ILE A 14 -22.37 -26.16 8.89
CA ILE A 14 -21.10 -26.86 8.75
C ILE A 14 -21.45 -28.35 8.65
N GLU A 15 -21.15 -28.96 7.51
CA GLU A 15 -21.10 -30.42 7.37
C GLU A 15 -19.62 -30.83 7.43
N ASP A 16 -19.29 -31.57 8.48
CA ASP A 16 -17.99 -32.17 8.78
C ASP A 16 -17.99 -33.59 8.19
N ASP A 17 -17.13 -33.89 7.21
CA ASP A 17 -16.57 -35.25 7.06
C ASP A 17 -15.31 -35.28 6.16
N ALA A 18 -14.20 -35.72 6.75
CA ALA A 18 -12.95 -36.26 6.17
C ALA A 18 -11.79 -35.30 5.77
N PRO A 19 -10.51 -35.76 5.93
CA PRO A 19 -9.48 -34.98 6.62
C PRO A 19 -8.50 -34.26 5.67
N CYS A 20 -8.39 -32.95 5.81
CA CYS A 20 -7.30 -32.17 5.22
C CYS A 20 -6.10 -32.14 6.19
N PRO A 21 -4.86 -32.43 5.72
CA PRO A 21 -3.68 -32.32 6.57
C PRO A 21 -3.51 -30.88 7.05
N ALA A 22 -3.34 -30.72 8.36
CA ALA A 22 -3.14 -29.44 9.03
C ALA A 22 -1.91 -28.70 8.46
N ARG A 23 -2.14 -27.77 7.53
CA ARG A 23 -1.24 -26.64 7.31
C ARG A 23 -1.68 -25.54 8.27
N HIS A 24 -0.81 -25.24 9.23
CA HIS A 24 -0.89 -24.01 9.99
C HIS A 24 -0.77 -22.84 9.00
N GLY A 25 -1.90 -22.26 8.62
CA GLY A 25 -1.97 -21.04 7.84
C GLY A 25 -1.93 -19.86 8.79
N HIS A 26 -0.85 -19.07 8.72
CA HIS A 26 -0.87 -17.70 9.24
C HIS A 26 -1.91 -16.88 8.46
N PRO A 27 -2.61 -15.91 9.10
CA PRO A 27 -3.69 -15.21 8.45
C PRO A 27 -3.14 -14.24 7.40
N GLY A 28 -3.55 -14.46 6.15
CA GLY A 28 -3.83 -13.37 5.22
C GLY A 28 -2.65 -12.81 4.43
N GLU A 29 -1.84 -13.66 3.81
CA GLU A 29 -1.11 -13.23 2.61
C GLU A 29 -2.16 -13.02 1.50
N LYS A 30 -2.64 -11.78 1.36
CA LYS A 30 -3.39 -11.38 0.17
C LYS A 30 -2.43 -11.54 -1.00
N SER A 31 -2.66 -12.59 -1.77
CA SER A 31 -2.09 -12.77 -3.10
C SER A 31 -2.38 -11.50 -3.89
N VAL A 32 -1.39 -10.62 -3.98
CA VAL A 32 -1.32 -9.59 -4.99
C VAL A 32 -1.41 -10.30 -6.33
N ASP A 33 -2.53 -10.09 -7.02
CA ASP A 33 -2.69 -10.50 -8.41
C ASP A 33 -1.40 -10.15 -9.15
N ALA A 34 -0.77 -11.17 -9.74
CA ALA A 34 0.46 -11.05 -10.48
C ALA A 34 0.34 -9.86 -11.44
N VAL A 35 1.07 -8.78 -11.14
CA VAL A 35 1.25 -7.67 -12.07
C VAL A 35 1.77 -8.33 -13.34
N ASP A 36 0.90 -8.31 -14.36
CA ASP A 36 1.17 -8.80 -15.70
C ASP A 36 2.55 -8.29 -16.08
N SER A 37 3.51 -9.22 -16.21
CA SER A 37 4.93 -8.91 -16.23
C SER A 37 5.25 -8.23 -17.56
N GLN A 38 4.90 -6.95 -17.68
CA GLN A 38 5.35 -6.09 -18.74
C GLN A 38 6.86 -6.20 -18.72
N THR A 39 7.42 -6.76 -19.79
CA THR A 39 8.85 -6.94 -19.92
C THR A 39 9.47 -5.55 -20.02
N ILE A 40 9.90 -5.01 -18.87
CA ILE A 40 10.57 -3.71 -18.81
C ILE A 40 11.88 -3.89 -19.58
N ALA A 41 12.05 -3.11 -20.63
CA ALA A 41 13.29 -3.12 -21.37
C ALA A 41 14.43 -2.68 -20.43
N PRO A 42 15.60 -3.35 -20.45
CA PRO A 42 16.72 -2.95 -19.62
C PRO A 42 17.09 -1.49 -19.94
N GLY A 43 17.07 -0.62 -18.92
CA GLY A 43 17.32 0.81 -19.05
C GLY A 43 16.08 1.69 -19.24
N ASP A 44 14.86 1.14 -19.25
CA ASP A 44 13.63 1.95 -19.24
C ASP A 44 13.20 2.30 -17.80
N TRP A 45 13.95 3.20 -17.17
CA TRP A 45 13.68 3.66 -15.80
C TRP A 45 12.34 4.41 -15.69
N ALA A 46 11.94 5.13 -16.73
CA ALA A 46 10.67 5.83 -16.78
C ALA A 46 9.50 4.84 -16.83
N GLY A 47 9.60 3.79 -17.66
CA GLY A 47 8.63 2.70 -17.70
C GLY A 47 8.48 2.01 -16.35
N LEU A 48 9.60 1.64 -15.72
CA LEU A 48 9.60 1.05 -14.38
C LEU A 48 8.92 1.95 -13.34
N TYR A 49 9.30 3.23 -13.30
CA TYR A 49 8.73 4.19 -12.37
C TYR A 49 7.22 4.35 -12.56
N ASN A 50 6.75 4.46 -13.81
CA ASN A 50 5.33 4.61 -14.11
C ASN A 50 4.51 3.36 -13.73
N ILE A 51 5.07 2.16 -13.92
CA ILE A 51 4.44 0.92 -13.45
C ILE A 51 4.33 0.93 -11.93
N ALA A 52 5.43 1.23 -11.22
CA ALA A 52 5.45 1.30 -9.76
C ALA A 52 4.45 2.35 -9.24
N LEU A 53 4.40 3.52 -9.88
CA LEU A 53 3.46 4.59 -9.54
C LEU A 53 2.00 4.16 -9.75
N THR A 54 1.68 3.49 -10.86
CA THR A 54 0.31 3.02 -11.14
C THR A 54 -0.17 2.02 -10.09
N VAL A 55 0.71 1.09 -9.68
CA VAL A 55 0.41 0.11 -8.63
C VAL A 55 0.23 0.80 -7.28
N ALA A 56 1.09 1.76 -6.95
CA ALA A 56 1.03 2.54 -5.72
C ALA A 56 -0.25 3.40 -5.64
N GLU A 57 -0.61 4.08 -6.73
CA GLU A 57 -1.85 4.87 -6.84
C GLU A 57 -3.09 3.99 -6.65
N ARG A 58 -3.08 2.77 -7.20
CA ARG A 58 -4.16 1.81 -6.98
C ARG A 58 -4.25 1.38 -5.51
N ALA A 59 -3.12 1.07 -4.87
CA ALA A 59 -3.09 0.73 -3.46
C ALA A 59 -3.62 1.86 -2.58
N LEU A 60 -3.27 3.11 -2.90
CA LEU A 60 -3.80 4.30 -2.24
C LEU A 60 -5.32 4.43 -2.40
N GLN A 61 -5.85 4.20 -3.60
CA GLN A 61 -7.29 4.28 -3.88
C GLN A 61 -8.11 3.14 -3.22
N GLU A 62 -7.51 1.95 -3.09
CA GLU A 62 -8.15 0.78 -2.50
C GLU A 62 -8.03 0.77 -0.97
N CYS A 63 -7.06 1.49 -0.39
CA CYS A 63 -6.90 1.62 1.04
C CYS A 63 -8.14 2.24 1.69
N ARG A 64 -8.55 1.69 2.83
CA ARG A 64 -9.65 2.19 3.66
C ARG A 64 -9.08 2.40 5.06
N PRO A 65 -8.61 3.61 5.38
CA PRO A 65 -8.03 3.92 6.68
C PRO A 65 -8.98 3.58 7.82
N THR A 66 -8.42 3.23 8.97
CA THR A 66 -9.18 2.96 10.17
C THR A 66 -9.67 4.28 10.76
N PRO A 67 -10.98 4.54 10.84
CA PRO A 67 -11.49 5.79 11.39
C PRO A 67 -11.09 5.98 12.86
N ILE A 68 -10.84 7.22 13.26
CA ILE A 68 -10.51 7.57 14.65
C ILE A 68 -11.67 8.34 15.26
N ALA A 69 -12.01 8.00 16.50
CA ALA A 69 -12.90 8.81 17.32
C ALA A 69 -12.08 9.72 18.24
N MET A 70 -12.20 11.03 18.05
CA MET A 70 -11.64 12.02 18.98
C MET A 70 -12.70 12.46 19.98
N GLY A 71 -12.44 12.24 21.27
CA GLY A 71 -13.31 12.71 22.33
C GLY A 71 -13.06 14.18 22.64
N GLY A 72 -14.09 15.02 22.47
CA GLY A 72 -14.09 16.43 22.86
C GLY A 72 -15.17 16.75 23.90
N PRO A 73 -15.15 17.97 24.48
CA PRO A 73 -16.16 18.42 25.44
C PRO A 73 -17.58 18.47 24.86
N GLU A 74 -17.74 18.51 23.53
CA GLU A 74 -19.02 18.50 22.82
C GLU A 74 -19.48 17.11 22.34
N GLY A 75 -18.68 16.05 22.59
CA GLY A 75 -18.95 14.69 22.13
C GLY A 75 -17.78 14.08 21.35
N ALA A 76 -17.99 12.89 20.79
CA ALA A 76 -16.99 12.22 19.95
C ALA A 76 -17.17 12.63 18.49
N GLU A 77 -16.11 13.15 17.87
CA GLU A 77 -16.01 13.37 16.42
C GLU A 77 -15.31 12.18 15.78
N VAL A 78 -15.83 11.67 14.66
CA VAL A 78 -15.22 10.57 13.93
C VAL A 78 -14.52 11.13 12.70
N ILE A 79 -13.21 10.94 12.62
CA ILE A 79 -12.37 11.27 11.46
C ILE A 79 -12.26 10.01 10.60
N PRO A 80 -12.93 9.94 9.42
CA PRO A 80 -12.88 8.77 8.55
C PRO A 80 -11.51 8.58 7.88
N GLU A 81 -10.71 9.64 7.75
CA GLU A 81 -9.37 9.62 7.13
C GLU A 81 -8.33 8.88 7.98
N GLY A 82 -8.62 8.63 9.26
CA GLY A 82 -7.73 7.91 10.16
C GLY A 82 -6.60 8.79 10.71
N MET A 83 -5.43 8.19 10.94
CA MET A 83 -4.30 8.88 11.57
C MET A 83 -3.60 9.78 10.54
N ALA A 84 -3.26 11.00 10.93
CA ALA A 84 -2.35 11.82 10.15
C ALA A 84 -0.92 11.27 10.27
N GLY A 85 -0.17 11.32 9.17
CA GLY A 85 1.21 10.90 9.13
C GLY A 85 1.77 10.91 7.72
N PHE A 86 3.02 10.48 7.59
CA PHE A 86 3.75 10.48 6.34
C PHE A 86 4.23 9.08 6.02
N ALA A 87 4.39 8.81 4.74
CA ALA A 87 5.14 7.65 4.29
C ALA A 87 5.97 7.99 3.08
N TRP A 88 7.04 7.22 2.87
CA TRP A 88 7.93 7.35 1.75
C TRP A 88 8.58 6.03 1.39
N VAL A 89 8.94 5.88 0.11
CA VAL A 89 9.85 4.83 -0.33
C VAL A 89 11.27 5.31 -0.02
N SER A 90 12.05 4.48 0.67
CA SER A 90 13.42 4.76 1.09
C SER A 90 14.41 3.91 0.31
N PHE A 91 15.42 4.54 -0.29
CA PHE A 91 16.53 3.89 -0.98
C PHE A 91 17.80 4.02 -0.13
N PRO A 92 18.32 2.92 0.44
CA PRO A 92 19.50 2.96 1.31
C PRO A 92 20.80 3.32 0.56
N ASP A 93 20.84 3.12 -0.76
CA ASP A 93 21.96 3.47 -1.61
C ASP A 93 21.54 4.48 -2.69
N ALA A 94 21.89 5.75 -2.45
CA ALA A 94 21.65 6.81 -3.41
C ALA A 94 22.54 6.72 -4.67
N GLY A 95 23.58 5.88 -4.68
CA GLY A 95 24.56 5.79 -5.76
C GLY A 95 24.14 4.96 -6.97
N THR A 96 23.02 4.22 -6.89
CA THR A 96 22.57 3.38 -8.02
C THR A 96 22.07 4.23 -9.20
N GLU A 97 22.26 3.75 -10.43
CA GLU A 97 21.88 4.49 -11.65
C GLU A 97 20.40 4.90 -11.66
N PHE A 98 19.51 4.01 -11.19
CA PHE A 98 18.09 4.30 -11.08
C PHE A 98 17.80 5.39 -10.05
N VAL A 99 18.44 5.36 -8.88
CA VAL A 99 18.21 6.37 -7.84
C VAL A 99 18.79 7.73 -8.25
N GLN A 100 19.95 7.74 -8.91
CA GLN A 100 20.50 8.95 -9.52
C GLN A 100 19.55 9.51 -10.59
N TRP A 101 18.95 8.65 -11.42
CA TRP A 101 17.93 9.06 -12.37
C TRP A 101 16.70 9.65 -11.67
N LEU A 102 16.20 9.04 -10.59
CA LEU A 102 15.06 9.56 -9.80
C LEU A 102 15.36 10.95 -9.21
N LEU A 103 16.57 11.16 -8.70
CA LEU A 103 17.01 12.45 -8.16
C LEU A 103 17.14 13.50 -9.26
N HIS A 104 17.72 13.13 -10.40
CA HIS A 104 17.92 14.04 -11.54
C HIS A 104 16.59 14.48 -12.18
N THR A 105 15.61 13.58 -12.23
CA THR A 105 14.28 13.85 -12.79
C THR A 105 13.32 14.51 -11.80
N GLY A 106 13.69 14.61 -10.53
CA GLY A 106 12.88 15.21 -9.47
C GLY A 106 11.76 14.31 -8.94
N HIS A 107 11.81 13.01 -9.21
CA HIS A 107 10.89 12.03 -8.63
C HIS A 107 11.25 11.65 -7.19
N ALA A 108 12.52 11.77 -6.80
CA ALA A 108 12.98 11.55 -5.44
C ALA A 108 13.64 12.81 -4.86
N SER A 109 13.65 12.91 -3.54
CA SER A 109 14.39 13.91 -2.77
C SER A 109 15.60 13.28 -2.09
N GLU A 110 16.71 14.01 -2.06
CA GLU A 110 17.91 13.59 -1.34
C GLU A 110 17.74 13.77 0.17
N SER A 111 18.09 12.75 0.93
CA SER A 111 18.06 12.72 2.40
C SER A 111 19.27 11.91 2.90
N GLN A 112 20.48 12.40 2.59
CA GLN A 112 21.75 11.68 2.76
C GLN A 112 21.85 10.93 4.09
N PRO A 113 22.23 9.63 4.09
CA PRO A 113 22.74 8.84 2.96
C PRO A 113 21.66 8.20 2.06
N VAL A 114 20.39 8.57 2.22
CA VAL A 114 19.23 7.92 1.62
C VAL A 114 18.61 8.81 0.52
N ALA A 115 17.97 8.22 -0.48
CA ALA A 115 17.03 8.95 -1.34
C ALA A 115 15.61 8.51 -1.01
N ARG A 116 14.63 9.41 -1.09
CA ARG A 116 13.24 9.06 -0.79
C ARG A 116 12.23 9.58 -1.79
N ILE A 117 11.18 8.81 -2.03
CA ILE A 117 9.99 9.23 -2.78
C ILE A 117 8.84 9.35 -1.79
N SER A 118 8.34 10.57 -1.58
CA SER A 118 7.24 10.82 -0.64
C SER A 118 5.90 10.37 -1.23
N ALA A 119 5.05 9.76 -0.40
CA ALA A 119 3.67 9.52 -0.75
C ALA A 119 2.92 10.84 -1.00
N PRO A 120 1.91 10.86 -1.88
CA PRO A 120 1.17 12.08 -2.23
C PRO A 120 0.04 12.44 -1.25
N THR A 121 -0.08 11.75 -0.12
CA THR A 121 -1.11 11.98 0.92
C THR A 121 -0.50 12.00 2.32
N PHE A 122 -1.26 12.54 3.29
CA PHE A 122 -0.92 12.63 4.70
C PHE A 122 -1.77 11.72 5.60
N ASP A 123 -2.60 10.85 5.01
CA ASP A 123 -3.30 9.81 5.76
C ASP A 123 -2.34 8.63 5.94
N LEU A 124 -1.95 8.32 7.17
CA LEU A 124 -0.86 7.39 7.46
C LEU A 124 -1.06 6.02 6.80
N GLU A 125 -2.25 5.44 6.92
CA GLU A 125 -2.55 4.11 6.36
C GLU A 125 -2.55 4.13 4.82
N SER A 126 -3.10 5.17 4.20
CA SER A 126 -3.10 5.32 2.74
C SER A 126 -1.71 5.61 2.20
N ALA A 127 -0.94 6.44 2.88
CA ALA A 127 0.44 6.77 2.55
C ALA A 127 1.33 5.53 2.68
N ALA A 128 1.19 4.77 3.75
CA ALA A 128 1.92 3.51 3.96
C ALA A 128 1.59 2.50 2.86
N ALA A 129 0.30 2.27 2.58
CA ALA A 129 -0.12 1.36 1.50
C ALA A 129 0.46 1.76 0.13
N TRP A 130 0.50 3.07 -0.16
CA TRP A 130 1.13 3.59 -1.37
C TRP A 130 2.64 3.29 -1.39
N ALA A 131 3.36 3.59 -0.31
CA ALA A 131 4.81 3.42 -0.22
C ALA A 131 5.22 1.95 -0.27
N GLU A 132 4.48 1.07 0.39
CA GLU A 132 4.69 -0.38 0.37
C GLU A 132 4.50 -0.95 -1.04
N ALA A 133 3.37 -0.65 -1.68
CA ALA A 133 3.08 -1.18 -3.01
C ALA A 133 4.07 -0.66 -4.07
N MET A 134 4.53 0.59 -3.96
CA MET A 134 5.58 1.11 -4.82
C MET A 134 6.91 0.38 -4.58
N ALA A 135 7.29 0.19 -3.31
CA ALA A 135 8.52 -0.48 -2.93
C ALA A 135 8.53 -1.95 -3.40
N ASP A 136 7.40 -2.64 -3.38
CA ASP A 136 7.29 -4.03 -3.83
C ASP A 136 7.60 -4.18 -5.32
N VAL A 137 7.06 -3.28 -6.16
CA VAL A 137 7.34 -3.29 -7.61
C VAL A 137 8.81 -3.03 -7.88
N LEU A 138 9.40 -2.06 -7.19
CA LEU A 138 10.80 -1.68 -7.37
C LEU A 138 11.77 -2.77 -6.86
N GLN A 139 11.45 -3.41 -5.74
CA GLN A 139 12.19 -4.57 -5.24
C GLN A 139 12.11 -5.75 -6.21
N ALA A 140 10.93 -6.04 -6.76
CA ALA A 140 10.76 -7.08 -7.77
C ALA A 140 11.56 -6.80 -9.05
N ALA A 141 11.78 -5.53 -9.38
CA ALA A 141 12.65 -5.08 -10.47
C ALA A 141 14.15 -5.05 -10.13
N GLY A 142 14.54 -5.46 -8.91
CA GLY A 142 15.93 -5.53 -8.48
C GLY A 142 16.51 -4.23 -7.91
N HIS A 143 15.67 -3.27 -7.54
CA HIS A 143 16.07 -2.04 -6.86
C HIS A 143 15.79 -2.15 -5.36
N PRO A 144 16.82 -2.30 -4.50
CA PRO A 144 16.62 -2.40 -3.06
C PRO A 144 16.02 -1.11 -2.49
N CYS A 145 14.82 -1.19 -1.94
CA CYS A 145 14.13 -0.10 -1.27
C CYS A 145 13.12 -0.65 -0.26
N SER A 146 12.58 0.22 0.60
CA SER A 146 11.55 -0.15 1.57
C SER A 146 10.54 0.97 1.75
N GLY A 147 9.27 0.62 1.97
CA GLY A 147 8.28 1.56 2.51
C GLY A 147 8.61 1.91 3.96
N VAL A 148 8.59 3.20 4.28
CA VAL A 148 8.78 3.72 5.64
C VAL A 148 7.61 4.65 5.94
N GLN A 149 7.10 4.58 7.17
CA GLN A 149 6.03 5.45 7.64
C GLN A 149 6.43 6.13 8.95
N GLU A 150 5.92 7.33 9.16
CA GLU A 150 6.15 8.15 10.35
C GLU A 150 4.85 8.84 10.75
N LEU A 151 4.56 8.85 12.06
CA LEU A 151 3.39 9.51 12.62
C LEU A 151 3.68 11.02 12.77
N ASP A 152 2.68 11.87 12.51
CA ASP A 152 2.75 13.32 12.79
C ASP A 152 2.35 13.65 14.24
#